data_AF-A0AB38BJ97-F1
#
_entry.id   AF-A0AB38BJ97-F1
#
_cell.length_a   1.000
_cell.length_b   1.000
_cell.length_c   1.000
_cell.angle_alpha   90.00
_cell.angle_beta   90.00
_cell.angle_gamma   90.00
#
_symmetry.space_group_name_H-M   'P 1'
#
loop_
_entity.id
_entity.type
_entity.pdbx_description
1 polymer ?
#
loop_
_entity_poly.entity_id
_entity_poly.type
_entity_poly.pdbx_seq_one_letter_code
_entity_poly.pdbx_strand_id
1 'polypeptide(L)'
;MQPLLLLVVLFIVVGIHAKKQYKNSGYQDASGHNYYETMTDPGRKGEYLTFRCLKGLGEEHKLLTNVYLPKEDGTTTEIDLIMVSATGIYVFESKNYSGWIFGDEKSKFWTQSLKGGKSFVSTIPFGKTRSTSAYYRST
;
A
#
# COMPACT_ATOMS: atom_id res chain seq x y z
N MET A 1 -28.33 26.09 11.18
CA MET A 1 -27.35 26.00 12.30
C MET A 1 -27.16 24.55 12.79
N GLN A 2 -28.22 23.85 13.21
CA GLN A 2 -28.14 22.46 13.69
C GLN A 2 -27.54 21.40 12.73
N PRO A 3 -27.85 21.34 11.42
CA PRO A 3 -27.32 20.28 10.55
C PRO A 3 -25.81 20.41 10.28
N LEU A 4 -25.28 21.64 10.22
CA LEU A 4 -23.84 21.88 10.05
C LEU A 4 -23.04 21.38 11.26
N LEU A 5 -23.56 21.61 12.47
CA LEU A 5 -22.92 21.13 13.70
C LEU A 5 -22.84 19.60 13.74
N LEU A 6 -23.90 18.90 13.33
CA LEU A 6 -23.91 17.43 13.25
C LEU A 6 -22.85 16.90 12.27
N LEU A 7 -22.68 17.55 11.11
CA LEU A 7 -21.63 17.17 10.17
C LEU A 7 -20.22 17.38 10.74
N VAL A 8 -19.98 18.50 11.43
CA VAL A 8 -18.69 18.77 12.08
C VAL A 8 -18.38 17.72 13.14
N VAL A 9 -19.35 17.39 14.00
CA VAL A 9 -19.19 16.34 15.02
C VAL A 9 -18.93 14.98 14.37
N LEU A 10 -19.64 14.65 13.28
CA LEU A 10 -19.41 13.41 12.53
C LEU A 10 -17.97 13.31 12.02
N PHE A 11 -17.44 14.37 11.39
CA PHE A 11 -16.05 14.38 10.91
C PHE A 11 -15.04 14.21 12.05
N ILE A 12 -15.27 14.83 13.20
CA ILE A 12 -14.40 14.67 14.39
C ILE A 12 -14.43 13.22 14.87
N VAL A 13 -15.61 12.62 15.01
CA VAL A 13 -15.77 11.23 15.46
C VAL A 13 -15.10 10.26 14.47
N VAL A 14 -15.30 10.45 13.17
CA VAL A 14 -14.65 9.64 12.12
C VAL A 14 -13.13 9.79 12.19
N GLY A 15 -12.62 11.01 12.36
CA GLY A 15 -11.17 11.26 12.50
C GLY A 15 -10.56 10.59 13.73
N ILE A 16 -11.24 10.66 14.87
CA ILE A 16 -10.83 9.96 16.11
C ILE A 16 -10.83 8.45 15.88
N HIS A 17 -11.89 7.92 15.27
CA HIS A 17 -12.01 6.50 14.99
C HIS A 17 -10.91 6.01 14.04
N ALA A 18 -10.62 6.75 12.96
CA ALA A 18 -9.54 6.44 12.03
C ALA A 18 -8.17 6.43 12.72
N LYS A 19 -7.88 7.44 13.55
CA LYS A 19 -6.63 7.51 14.31
C LYS A 19 -6.51 6.37 15.33
N LYS A 20 -7.61 5.98 15.97
CA LYS A 20 -7.66 4.82 16.88
C LYS A 20 -7.39 3.52 16.12
N GLN A 21 -8.04 3.30 14.97
CA GLN A 21 -7.80 2.12 14.14
C GLN A 21 -6.33 2.02 13.70
N TYR A 22 -5.73 3.15 13.31
CA TYR A 22 -4.31 3.20 12.94
C TYR A 22 -3.42 2.80 14.11
N LYS A 23 -3.60 3.41 15.29
CA LYS A 23 -2.80 3.08 16.48
C LYS A 23 -2.93 1.61 16.89
N ASN A 24 -4.12 1.06 16.77
CA ASN A 24 -4.39 -0.34 17.11
C ASN A 24 -3.92 -1.34 16.04
N SER A 25 -3.44 -0.87 14.88
CA SER A 25 -3.00 -1.76 13.80
C SER A 25 -1.63 -2.39 14.05
N GLY A 26 -0.78 -1.78 14.89
CA GLY A 26 0.63 -2.15 15.04
C GLY A 26 1.53 -1.66 13.89
N TYR A 27 0.98 -0.96 12.89
CA TYR A 27 1.77 -0.44 11.77
C TYR A 27 2.79 0.61 12.19
N GLN A 28 2.45 1.47 13.15
CA GLN A 28 3.39 2.46 13.68
C GLN A 28 4.61 1.79 14.33
N ASP A 29 4.41 0.69 15.05
CA ASP A 29 5.50 -0.06 15.68
C ASP A 29 6.35 -0.80 14.63
N ALA A 30 5.73 -1.28 13.55
CA ALA A 30 6.43 -1.96 12.47
C ALA A 30 7.24 -1.00 11.59
N SER A 31 6.63 0.10 11.14
CA SER A 31 7.19 1.02 10.14
C SER A 31 7.94 2.21 10.75
N GLY A 32 7.68 2.55 12.02
CA GLY A 32 8.18 3.76 12.65
C GLY A 32 7.46 5.06 12.25
N HIS A 33 6.52 5.02 11.30
CA HIS A 33 5.76 6.18 10.87
C HIS A 33 4.57 6.47 11.78
N ASN A 34 4.24 7.74 11.97
CA ASN A 34 3.06 8.13 12.73
C ASN A 34 1.83 8.37 11.84
N TYR A 35 0.64 8.43 12.46
CA TYR A 35 -0.64 8.59 11.74
C TYR A 35 -0.65 9.73 10.73
N TYR A 36 -0.08 10.89 11.08
CA TYR A 36 -0.12 12.05 10.20
C TYR A 36 0.77 11.83 8.99
N GLU A 37 2.02 11.40 9.20
CA GLU A 37 2.96 11.06 8.12
C GLU A 37 2.38 10.03 7.16
N THR A 38 1.77 8.97 7.70
CA THR A 38 1.16 7.91 6.89
C THR A 38 -0.04 8.41 6.10
N MET A 39 -0.89 9.27 6.67
CA MET A 39 -2.12 9.71 6.00
C MET A 39 -1.89 10.86 5.01
N THR A 40 -0.83 11.64 5.18
CA THR A 40 -0.45 12.72 4.25
C THR A 40 0.36 12.23 3.06
N ASP A 41 1.11 11.13 3.22
CA ASP A 41 1.90 10.54 2.15
C ASP A 41 1.13 9.40 1.45
N PRO A 42 0.85 9.50 0.14
CA PRO A 42 0.09 8.46 -0.56
C PRO A 42 0.79 7.10 -0.64
N GLY A 43 2.13 7.06 -0.66
CA GLY A 43 2.91 5.82 -0.67
C GLY A 43 2.77 5.07 0.64
N ARG A 44 3.07 5.75 1.76
CA ARG A 44 2.90 5.22 3.12
C ARG A 44 1.46 4.83 3.41
N LYS A 45 0.48 5.61 2.92
CA LYS A 45 -0.93 5.25 3.04
C LYS A 45 -1.22 3.91 2.35
N GLY A 46 -0.65 3.68 1.18
CA GLY A 46 -0.76 2.41 0.45
C GLY A 46 -0.16 1.25 1.24
N GLU A 47 1.05 1.42 1.78
CA GLU A 47 1.70 0.42 2.63
C GLU A 47 0.88 0.08 3.88
N TYR A 48 0.36 1.10 4.58
CA TYR A 48 -0.50 0.91 5.75
C TYR A 48 -1.76 0.11 5.42
N LEU A 49 -2.41 0.40 4.30
CA LEU A 49 -3.62 -0.33 3.88
C LEU A 49 -3.29 -1.80 3.57
N THR A 50 -2.17 -2.06 2.88
CA THR A 50 -1.70 -3.41 2.62
C THR A 50 -1.37 -4.14 3.91
N PHE A 51 -0.59 -3.53 4.80
CA PHE A 51 -0.25 -4.07 6.12
C PHE A 51 -1.50 -4.45 6.91
N ARG A 52 -2.50 -3.55 6.99
CA ARG A 52 -3.74 -3.83 7.70
C ARG A 52 -4.54 -4.98 7.09
N CYS A 53 -4.57 -5.07 5.76
CA CYS A 53 -5.25 -6.16 5.07
C CYS A 53 -4.62 -7.50 5.43
N LEU A 54 -3.28 -7.58 5.33
CA LEU A 54 -2.53 -8.78 5.68
C LEU A 54 -2.67 -9.14 7.16
N LYS A 55 -2.61 -8.14 8.05
CA LYS A 55 -2.77 -8.35 9.50
C LYS A 55 -4.11 -8.99 9.87
N GLY A 56 -5.15 -8.77 9.06
CA GLY A 56 -6.48 -9.34 9.23
C GLY A 56 -6.64 -10.76 8.66
N LEU A 57 -5.61 -11.34 8.05
CA LEU A 57 -5.65 -12.73 7.60
C LEU A 57 -5.72 -13.67 8.81
N GLY A 58 -6.59 -14.68 8.74
CA GLY A 58 -6.84 -15.60 9.84
C GLY A 58 -5.73 -16.63 10.10
N GLU A 59 -4.78 -16.77 9.17
CA GLU A 59 -3.63 -17.68 9.29
C GLU A 59 -2.49 -17.02 10.08
N GLU A 60 -1.69 -17.81 10.80
CA GLU A 60 -0.55 -17.29 11.53
C GLU A 60 0.54 -16.77 10.58
N HIS A 61 0.90 -15.50 10.74
CA HIS A 61 1.93 -14.86 9.93
C HIS A 61 2.61 -13.71 10.68
N LYS A 62 3.79 -13.32 10.19
CA LYS A 62 4.55 -12.16 10.64
C LYS A 62 4.68 -11.15 9.50
N LEU A 63 4.62 -9.86 9.85
CA LEU A 63 4.79 -8.76 8.92
C LEU A 63 6.06 -8.00 9.27
N LEU A 64 6.87 -7.71 8.26
CA LEU A 64 8.10 -6.91 8.35
C LEU A 64 8.00 -5.76 7.35
N THR A 65 8.24 -4.53 7.78
CA THR A 65 8.20 -3.33 6.93
C THR A 65 9.60 -2.72 6.79
N ASN A 66 9.83 -2.00 5.69
CA ASN A 66 11.06 -1.23 5.44
C ASN A 66 12.33 -2.10 5.57
N VAL A 67 12.33 -3.26 4.91
CA VAL A 67 13.44 -4.22 4.98
C VAL A 67 14.51 -3.85 3.98
N TYR A 68 15.71 -3.52 4.45
CA TYR A 68 16.85 -3.18 3.61
C TYR A 68 17.71 -4.41 3.31
N LEU A 69 17.88 -4.71 2.02
CA LEU A 69 18.77 -5.78 1.55
C LEU A 69 20.06 -5.18 0.97
N PRO A 70 21.24 -5.66 1.39
CA PRO A 70 22.51 -5.24 0.82
C PRO A 70 22.70 -5.83 -0.58
N LYS A 71 23.32 -5.06 -1.47
CA LYS A 71 23.75 -5.48 -2.81
C LYS A 71 25.26 -5.67 -2.85
N GLU A 72 25.74 -6.38 -3.87
CA GLU A 72 27.17 -6.65 -4.09
C GLU A 72 27.98 -5.36 -4.31
N ASP A 73 27.35 -4.31 -4.84
CA ASP A 73 27.97 -3.00 -5.08
C ASP A 73 28.08 -2.12 -3.82
N GLY A 74 27.67 -2.63 -2.65
CA GLY A 74 27.68 -1.91 -1.38
C GLY A 74 26.48 -0.98 -1.16
N THR A 75 25.54 -0.89 -2.12
CA THR A 75 24.27 -0.17 -1.93
C THR A 75 23.21 -1.07 -1.29
N THR A 76 22.06 -0.51 -0.95
CA THR A 76 20.90 -1.28 -0.48
C THR A 76 19.71 -1.14 -1.43
N THR A 77 18.80 -2.11 -1.37
CA THR A 77 17.43 -1.97 -1.88
C THR A 77 16.48 -2.12 -0.72
N GLU A 78 15.36 -1.40 -0.78
CA GLU A 78 14.28 -1.53 0.19
C GLU A 78 13.22 -2.48 -0.34
N ILE A 79 12.62 -3.22 0.59
CA ILE A 79 11.37 -3.95 0.40
C ILE A 79 10.34 -3.33 1.33
N ASP A 80 9.24 -2.83 0.76
CA ASP A 80 8.20 -2.13 1.51
C ASP A 80 7.59 -3.01 2.62
N LEU A 81 7.19 -4.24 2.25
CA LEU A 81 6.50 -5.15 3.16
C LEU A 81 6.74 -6.62 2.82
N ILE A 82 7.05 -7.42 3.84
CA ILE A 82 7.21 -8.88 3.77
C ILE A 82 6.20 -9.54 4.71
N MET A 83 5.49 -10.56 4.22
CA MET A 83 4.73 -11.49 5.05
C MET A 83 5.42 -12.85 5.08
N VAL A 84 5.67 -13.35 6.28
CA VAL A 84 6.20 -14.70 6.51
C VAL A 84 5.12 -15.54 7.17
N SER A 85 4.78 -16.68 6.55
CA SER A 85 3.73 -17.59 7.01
C SER A 85 4.15 -19.04 6.81
N ALA A 86 3.33 -19.99 7.26
CA ALA A 86 3.59 -21.42 7.07
C ALA A 86 3.65 -21.84 5.59
N THR A 87 2.99 -21.10 4.69
CA THR A 87 2.94 -21.41 3.25
C THR A 87 4.10 -20.78 2.45
N GLY A 88 4.82 -19.82 3.04
CA GLY A 88 5.97 -19.19 2.40
C GLY A 88 6.21 -17.73 2.79
N ILE A 89 7.09 -17.10 2.00
CA ILE A 89 7.49 -15.69 2.10
C ILE A 89 6.85 -14.93 0.93
N TYR A 90 6.12 -13.88 1.25
CA TYR A 90 5.43 -13.03 0.29
C TYR A 90 6.01 -11.62 0.38
N VAL A 91 6.44 -11.08 -0.75
CA VAL A 91 7.03 -9.75 -0.85
C VAL A 91 6.05 -8.83 -1.56
N PHE A 92 5.75 -7.69 -0.94
CA PHE A 92 4.81 -6.69 -1.43
C PHE A 92 5.56 -5.40 -1.72
N GLU A 93 5.37 -4.89 -2.92
CA GLU A 93 5.86 -3.59 -3.37
C GLU A 93 4.63 -2.72 -3.68
N SER A 94 4.53 -1.57 -3.05
CA SER A 94 3.42 -0.64 -3.23
C SER A 94 3.83 0.47 -4.20
N LYS A 95 3.11 0.58 -5.32
CA LYS A 95 3.25 1.73 -6.22
C LYS A 95 1.92 2.45 -6.34
N ASN A 96 1.89 3.70 -5.88
CA ASN A 96 0.71 4.55 -5.98
C ASN A 96 0.63 5.24 -7.36
N TYR A 97 0.32 4.46 -8.39
CA TYR A 97 0.11 4.96 -9.75
C TYR A 97 -1.31 5.55 -9.92
N SER A 98 -1.41 6.58 -10.75
CA SER A 98 -2.69 7.16 -11.18
C SER A 98 -3.13 6.61 -12.54
N GLY A 99 -4.42 6.74 -12.86
CA GLY A 99 -4.96 6.32 -14.14
C GLY A 99 -5.20 4.81 -14.22
N TRP A 100 -5.42 4.33 -15.43
CA TRP A 100 -5.67 2.91 -15.70
C TRP A 100 -4.36 2.17 -15.94
N ILE A 101 -4.23 0.97 -15.41
CA ILE A 101 -3.10 0.09 -15.68
C ILE A 101 -3.63 -1.17 -16.36
N PHE A 102 -3.09 -1.51 -17.52
CA PHE A 102 -3.47 -2.67 -18.32
C PHE A 102 -2.24 -3.51 -18.62
N GLY A 103 -2.38 -4.83 -18.58
CA GLY A 103 -1.32 -5.76 -18.92
C GLY A 103 -1.72 -7.18 -18.58
N ASP A 104 -0.98 -8.13 -19.14
CA ASP A 104 -1.07 -9.53 -18.79
C ASP A 104 0.02 -9.87 -17.77
N GLU A 105 -0.26 -10.81 -16.86
CA GLU A 105 0.69 -11.25 -15.82
C GLU A 105 2.02 -11.77 -16.39
N LYS A 106 2.01 -12.28 -17.63
CA LYS A 106 3.20 -12.78 -18.34
C LYS A 106 3.85 -11.71 -19.22
N SER A 107 3.21 -10.55 -19.38
CA SER A 107 3.75 -9.45 -20.18
C SER A 107 4.83 -8.69 -19.44
N LYS A 108 5.97 -8.49 -20.12
CA LYS A 108 7.10 -7.69 -19.63
C LYS A 108 6.76 -6.20 -19.49
N PHE A 109 5.72 -5.74 -20.20
CA PHE A 109 5.32 -4.34 -20.24
C PHE A 109 3.86 -4.19 -19.87
N TRP A 110 3.57 -3.14 -19.11
CA TRP A 110 2.21 -2.77 -18.71
C TRP A 110 1.94 -1.34 -19.19
N THR A 111 0.73 -1.10 -19.68
CA THR A 111 0.30 0.19 -20.20
C THR A 111 -0.40 0.98 -19.11
N GLN A 112 0.08 2.20 -18.86
CA GLN A 112 -0.59 3.16 -18.00
C GLN A 112 -1.29 4.22 -18.86
N SER A 113 -2.59 4.43 -18.64
CA SER A 113 -3.37 5.48 -19.32
C SER A 113 -3.85 6.52 -18.32
N LEU A 114 -3.45 7.78 -18.51
CA LEU A 114 -3.80 8.90 -17.64
C LEU A 114 -5.06 9.64 -18.16
N LYS A 115 -5.72 10.39 -17.27
CA LYS A 115 -6.84 11.27 -17.67
C LYS A 115 -6.35 12.22 -18.79
N GLY A 116 -7.09 12.26 -19.91
CA GLY A 116 -6.75 13.05 -21.10
C GLY A 116 -6.17 12.25 -22.27
N GLY A 117 -6.21 10.91 -22.23
CA GLY A 117 -5.88 10.05 -23.39
C GLY A 117 -4.38 9.84 -23.63
N LYS A 118 -3.52 10.37 -22.76
CA LYS A 118 -2.07 10.10 -22.81
C LYS A 118 -1.82 8.72 -22.20
N SER A 119 -1.32 7.82 -23.02
CA SER A 119 -0.92 6.47 -22.60
C SER A 119 0.59 6.33 -22.71
N PHE A 120 1.21 5.77 -21.67
CA PHE A 120 2.63 5.46 -21.64
C PHE A 120 2.81 3.97 -21.41
N VAL A 121 3.70 3.35 -22.19
CA VAL A 121 4.15 1.99 -21.93
C VAL A 121 5.25 2.09 -20.87
N SER A 122 4.97 1.56 -19.69
CA SER A 122 5.96 1.47 -18.62
C SER A 122 6.48 0.04 -18.55
N THR A 123 7.79 -0.12 -18.42
CA THR A 123 8.34 -1.34 -17.83
C THR A 123 8.02 -1.25 -16.35
N ILE A 124 6.79 -1.58 -15.94
CA ILE A 124 6.56 -1.88 -14.54
C ILE A 124 7.22 -3.25 -14.36
N PRO A 125 8.31 -3.37 -13.58
CA PRO A 125 8.90 -4.65 -13.30
C PRO A 125 8.01 -5.33 -12.26
N PHE A 126 6.80 -5.72 -12.65
CA PHE A 126 6.14 -6.83 -12.00
C PHE A 126 7.06 -8.01 -12.32
N GLY A 127 7.97 -8.32 -11.39
CA GLY A 127 8.83 -9.49 -11.49
C GLY A 127 7.99 -10.74 -11.75
N LYS A 128 8.63 -11.86 -12.10
CA LYS A 128 7.97 -13.15 -12.26
C LYS A 128 7.39 -13.66 -10.92
N THR A 129 6.35 -13.02 -10.42
CA THR A 129 5.59 -13.32 -9.23
C THR A 129 4.12 -13.23 -9.63
N ARG A 130 3.28 -14.12 -9.09
CA ARG A 130 1.83 -14.16 -9.38
C ARG A 130 1.19 -12.83 -8.95
N SER A 131 1.18 -11.85 -9.84
CA SER A 131 0.58 -10.54 -9.66
C SER A 131 -0.83 -10.60 -10.24
N THR A 132 -1.82 -10.72 -9.37
CA THR A 132 -3.23 -10.56 -9.75
C THR A 132 -3.48 -9.11 -10.17
N SER A 133 -4.07 -8.96 -11.34
CA SER A 133 -4.44 -7.70 -12.00
C SER A 133 -5.03 -6.68 -11.01
N ALA A 134 -4.36 -5.54 -10.82
CA ALA A 134 -4.89 -4.44 -10.03
C ALA A 134 -5.80 -3.57 -10.90
N TYR A 135 -7.12 -3.83 -10.88
CA TYR A 135 -8.12 -2.87 -11.35
C TYR A 135 -8.31 -1.77 -10.30
N TYR A 136 -7.51 -0.70 -10.37
CA TYR A 136 -7.68 0.45 -9.48
C TYR A 136 -8.58 1.50 -10.13
N ARG A 137 -9.79 1.68 -9.58
CA ARG A 137 -10.72 2.77 -9.94
C ARG A 137 -10.72 3.78 -8.79
N SER A 138 -10.05 4.92 -8.94
CA SER A 138 -10.38 6.08 -8.11
C SER A 138 -11.60 6.79 -8.72
N THR A 139 -12.75 6.65 -8.06
CA THR A 139 -13.90 7.54 -8.25
C THR A 139 -13.71 8.78 -7.40
#